data_AF-A0A1A7YBS0-F1
#
_entry.id   AF-A0A1A7YBS0-F1
#
_cell.length_a   1.000
_cell.length_b   1.000
_cell.length_c   1.000
_cell.angle_alpha   90.00
_cell.angle_beta   90.00
_cell.angle_gamma   90.00
#
_symmetry.space_group_name_H-M   'P 1'
#
loop_
_entity.id
_entity.type
_entity.pdbx_description
1 polymer ?
#
loop_
_entity_poly.entity_id
_entity_poly.type
_entity_poly.pdbx_seq_one_letter_code
_entity_poly.pdbx_strand_id
1 'polypeptide(L)'
;EHIPYFLHNNKRVTKLCLLDPLCPFKQEALQNRSVCWGYEKNCDPKNGFSYPVCTKADSGWARSLDAAQELFWKQADFGYVKEQISELKTLCKASKPGDSLLKCSSHTRFCRAKNLYLDLRNPRRSHE
;
A
#
# COMPACT_ATOMS: atom_id res chain seq x y z
N GLU A 1 -12.79 -10.03 -6.60
CA GLU A 1 -11.97 -10.41 -5.43
C GLU A 1 -11.42 -9.22 -4.65
N HIS A 2 -10.83 -8.20 -5.29
CA HIS A 2 -10.22 -7.03 -4.60
C HIS A 2 -11.18 -5.96 -4.08
N ILE A 3 -12.40 -5.87 -4.63
CA ILE A 3 -13.35 -4.78 -4.35
C ILE A 3 -13.64 -4.61 -2.84
N PRO A 4 -13.89 -5.67 -2.05
CA PRO A 4 -14.12 -5.52 -0.61
C PRO A 4 -12.94 -4.83 0.13
N TYR A 5 -11.70 -5.18 -0.22
CA TYR A 5 -10.49 -4.61 0.37
C TYR A 5 -10.28 -3.15 -0.03
N PHE A 6 -10.55 -2.84 -1.31
CA PHE A 6 -10.53 -1.47 -1.80
C PHE A 6 -11.57 -0.60 -1.06
N LEU A 7 -12.82 -1.05 -0.96
CA LEU A 7 -13.89 -0.35 -0.25
C LEU A 7 -13.62 -0.26 1.26
N HIS A 8 -12.91 -1.23 1.85
CA HIS A 8 -12.49 -1.16 3.24
C HIS A 8 -11.60 0.07 3.49
N ASN A 9 -10.60 0.32 2.64
CA ASN A 9 -9.69 1.46 2.80
C ASN A 9 -10.25 2.79 2.29
N ASN A 10 -11.19 2.75 1.34
CA ASN A 10 -11.71 3.95 0.67
C ASN A 10 -13.10 4.34 1.16
N LYS A 11 -13.23 4.62 2.46
CA LYS A 11 -14.54 4.93 3.10
C LYS A 11 -15.35 6.02 2.39
N ARG A 12 -14.69 7.01 1.78
CA ARG A 12 -15.37 8.04 0.98
C ARG A 12 -16.04 7.44 -0.27
N VAL A 13 -15.32 6.59 -1.00
CA VAL A 13 -15.84 5.90 -2.19
C VAL A 13 -16.96 4.95 -1.80
N THR A 14 -16.80 4.23 -0.69
CA THR A 14 -17.85 3.36 -0.14
C THR A 14 -19.13 4.14 0.14
N LYS A 15 -19.04 5.30 0.80
CA LYS A 15 -20.21 6.16 1.03
C LYS A 15 -20.87 6.60 -0.28
N LEU A 16 -20.08 6.98 -1.29
CA LEU A 16 -20.62 7.37 -2.59
C LEU A 16 -21.33 6.20 -3.29
N CYS A 17 -20.73 5.01 -3.29
CA CYS A 17 -21.34 3.81 -3.87
C CYS A 17 -22.65 3.41 -3.16
N LEU A 18 -22.73 3.58 -1.83
CA LEU A 18 -23.95 3.29 -1.08
C LEU A 18 -25.10 4.23 -1.45
N LEU A 19 -24.79 5.50 -1.70
CA LEU A 19 -25.77 6.52 -2.09
C LEU A 19 -26.22 6.37 -3.55
N ASP A 20 -25.35 5.87 -4.41
CA ASP A 20 -25.65 5.66 -5.83
C ASP A 20 -26.60 4.46 -6.02
N PRO A 21 -27.80 4.64 -6.61
CA PRO A 21 -28.70 3.53 -6.95
C PRO A 21 -28.11 2.54 -7.97
N LEU A 22 -27.18 3.00 -8.81
CA LEU A 22 -26.60 2.24 -9.92
C LEU A 22 -25.22 1.65 -9.58
N CYS A 23 -24.72 1.80 -8.35
CA CYS A 23 -23.41 1.25 -8.01
C CYS A 23 -23.40 -0.28 -8.16
N PRO A 24 -22.54 -0.86 -9.02
CA PRO A 24 -22.47 -2.30 -9.24
C PRO A 24 -21.94 -3.07 -8.02
N PHE A 25 -21.25 -2.37 -7.10
CA PHE A 25 -20.60 -2.96 -5.92
C PHE A 25 -21.35 -2.68 -4.61
N LYS A 26 -22.66 -2.40 -4.71
CA LYS A 26 -23.47 -1.98 -3.56
C LYS A 26 -23.55 -3.06 -2.49
N GLN A 27 -23.60 -4.33 -2.88
CA GLN A 27 -23.62 -5.45 -1.95
C GLN A 27 -22.30 -5.56 -1.17
N GLU A 28 -21.16 -5.41 -1.85
CA GLU A 28 -19.83 -5.42 -1.23
C GLU A 28 -19.62 -4.19 -0.34
N ALA A 29 -20.17 -3.04 -0.72
CA ALA A 29 -20.13 -1.83 0.08
C ALA A 29 -20.97 -1.95 1.37
N LEU A 30 -22.08 -2.70 1.33
CA LEU A 30 -22.93 -2.99 2.48
C LEU A 30 -22.34 -4.06 3.39
N GLN A 31 -21.59 -5.02 2.83
CA GLN A 31 -20.91 -6.03 3.61
C GLN A 31 -19.77 -5.41 4.40
N ASN A 32 -20.01 -5.15 5.69
CA ASN A 32 -19.00 -4.69 6.63
C ASN A 32 -18.04 -5.83 6.99
N ARG A 33 -17.23 -6.26 6.03
CA ARG A 33 -16.23 -7.30 6.20
C ARG A 33 -15.02 -6.72 6.94
N SER A 34 -14.48 -7.48 7.89
CA SER A 34 -13.24 -7.17 8.61
C SER A 34 -11.97 -7.35 7.75
N VAL A 35 -12.11 -7.40 6.42
CA VAL A 35 -11.02 -7.65 5.46
C VAL A 35 -10.08 -6.46 5.31
N CYS A 36 -8.81 -6.72 5.05
CA CYS A 36 -7.77 -5.71 4.91
C CYS A 36 -6.62 -6.24 4.02
N TRP A 37 -5.81 -5.36 3.44
CA TRP A 37 -4.76 -5.81 2.53
C TRP A 37 -3.61 -6.48 3.25
N GLY A 38 -3.39 -6.19 4.53
CA GLY A 38 -2.32 -6.78 5.35
C GLY A 38 -1.27 -5.76 5.79
N TYR A 39 -1.19 -4.60 5.12
CA TYR A 39 -0.26 -3.52 5.48
C TYR A 39 -0.85 -2.52 6.47
N GLU A 40 -2.16 -2.53 6.69
CA GLU A 40 -2.83 -1.63 7.62
C GLU A 40 -2.43 -1.95 9.07
N LYS A 41 -2.29 -0.92 9.91
CA LYS A 41 -1.84 -1.08 11.31
C LYS A 41 -2.72 -2.00 12.15
N ASN A 42 -4.02 -2.03 11.87
CA ASN A 42 -5.02 -2.78 12.62
C ASN A 42 -5.59 -3.97 11.81
N CYS A 43 -4.81 -4.49 10.86
CA CYS A 43 -5.20 -5.67 10.08
C CYS A 43 -4.81 -6.95 10.83
N ASP A 44 -5.81 -7.76 11.20
CA ASP A 44 -5.56 -9.13 11.67
C ASP A 44 -5.01 -9.95 10.48
N PRO A 45 -3.92 -10.71 10.64
CA PRO A 45 -3.37 -11.54 9.57
C PRO A 45 -4.40 -12.47 8.91
N LYS A 46 -5.41 -12.96 9.65
CA LYS A 46 -6.48 -13.82 9.12
C LYS A 46 -7.44 -13.11 8.18
N ASN A 47 -7.49 -11.78 8.27
CA ASN A 47 -8.32 -10.92 7.43
C ASN A 47 -7.54 -10.32 6.24
N GLY A 48 -6.25 -10.62 6.14
CA GLY A 48 -5.39 -10.20 5.04
C GLY A 48 -5.88 -10.75 3.70
N PHE A 49 -5.59 -10.02 2.61
CA PHE A 49 -5.97 -10.44 1.26
C PHE A 49 -5.39 -11.81 0.90
N SER A 50 -4.11 -12.00 1.19
CA SER A 50 -3.39 -13.23 0.94
C SER A 50 -2.20 -13.36 1.88
N TYR A 51 -1.75 -14.59 2.06
CA TYR A 51 -0.44 -14.89 2.63
C TYR A 51 0.25 -15.92 1.72
N PRO A 52 1.55 -15.78 1.42
CA PRO A 52 2.22 -16.66 0.47
C PRO A 52 2.18 -18.11 0.94
N VAL A 53 2.01 -19.03 0.00
CA VAL A 53 2.09 -20.48 0.25
C VAL A 53 3.39 -20.98 -0.37
N CYS A 54 4.30 -21.49 0.45
CA CYS A 54 5.57 -22.05 0.00
C CYS A 54 5.54 -23.58 0.09
N THR A 55 6.05 -24.26 -0.93
CA THR A 55 6.15 -25.73 -0.97
C THR A 55 7.56 -26.25 -0.70
N LYS A 56 8.58 -25.40 -0.86
CA LYS A 56 9.98 -25.72 -0.60
C LYS A 56 10.70 -24.50 -0.04
N ALA A 57 11.60 -24.73 0.91
CA ALA A 57 12.54 -23.74 1.38
C ALA A 57 13.91 -24.01 0.75
N ASP A 58 14.50 -22.99 0.15
CA ASP A 58 15.90 -23.02 -0.28
C ASP A 58 16.77 -22.59 0.89
N SER A 59 17.64 -23.48 1.36
CA SER A 59 18.49 -23.22 2.54
C SER A 59 19.47 -22.07 2.36
N GLY A 60 19.77 -21.66 1.12
CA GLY A 60 20.55 -20.47 0.81
C GLY A 60 19.81 -19.16 1.09
N TRP A 61 18.47 -19.20 1.13
CA TRP A 61 17.61 -18.02 1.29
C TRP A 61 16.81 -18.03 2.60
N ALA A 62 16.27 -19.17 3.01
CA ALA A 62 15.45 -19.32 4.21
C ALA A 62 15.65 -20.69 4.87
N ARG A 63 15.67 -20.71 6.21
CA ARG A 63 15.94 -21.92 7.01
C ARG A 63 14.73 -22.85 7.17
N SER A 64 13.53 -22.38 6.86
CA SER A 64 12.27 -23.12 6.96
C SER A 64 11.23 -22.58 5.98
N LEU A 65 10.12 -23.32 5.80
CA LEU A 65 8.99 -22.86 4.98
C LEU A 65 8.39 -21.57 5.53
N ASP A 66 8.17 -21.51 6.85
CA ASP A 66 7.63 -20.31 7.50
C ASP A 66 8.54 -19.09 7.29
N ALA A 67 9.86 -19.28 7.42
CA ALA A 67 10.82 -18.22 7.15
C ALA A 67 10.82 -17.79 5.68
N ALA A 68 10.61 -18.73 4.74
CA ALA A 68 10.49 -18.41 3.32
C ALA A 68 9.21 -17.61 3.03
N GLN A 69 8.09 -17.98 3.65
CA GLN A 69 6.82 -17.25 3.54
C GLN A 69 6.93 -15.84 4.12
N GLU A 70 7.51 -15.70 5.31
CA GLU A 70 7.70 -14.40 5.94
C GLU A 70 8.64 -13.51 5.12
N LEU A 71 9.73 -14.09 4.60
CA LEU A 71 10.68 -13.38 3.74
C LEU A 71 10.00 -12.87 2.46
N PHE A 72 9.26 -13.74 1.78
CA PHE A 72 8.50 -13.36 0.59
C PHE A 72 7.48 -12.27 0.92
N TRP A 73 6.73 -12.43 2.02
CA TRP A 73 5.72 -11.46 2.42
C TRP A 73 6.34 -10.08 2.67
N LYS A 74 7.49 -10.02 3.35
CA LYS A 74 8.24 -8.78 3.63
C LYS A 74 8.83 -8.14 2.38
N GLN A 75 9.30 -8.92 1.41
CA GLN A 75 10.07 -8.40 0.27
C GLN A 75 9.25 -8.19 -1.00
N ALA A 76 8.19 -8.97 -1.22
CA ALA A 76 7.48 -9.05 -2.49
C ALA A 76 5.94 -9.00 -2.37
N ASP A 77 5.38 -9.00 -1.15
CA ASP A 77 3.94 -8.93 -0.91
C ASP A 77 3.58 -7.68 -0.08
N PHE A 78 2.37 -7.62 0.50
CA PHE A 78 1.89 -6.48 1.30
C PHE A 78 2.75 -6.16 2.53
N GLY A 79 3.62 -7.07 2.99
CA GLY A 79 4.63 -6.77 4.00
C GLY A 79 5.63 -5.72 3.52
N TYR A 80 6.00 -5.72 2.24
CA TYR A 80 6.84 -4.68 1.64
C TYR A 80 6.16 -3.31 1.72
N VAL A 81 4.88 -3.24 1.33
CA VAL A 81 4.09 -2.00 1.40
C VAL A 81 4.01 -1.49 2.85
N LYS A 82 3.82 -2.41 3.82
CA LYS A 82 3.80 -2.08 5.25
C LYS A 82 5.11 -1.43 5.69
N GLU A 83 6.25 -2.00 5.29
CA GLU A 83 7.57 -1.48 5.61
C GLU A 83 7.78 -0.10 4.98
N GLN A 84 7.51 0.05 3.67
CA GLN A 84 7.63 1.35 2.99
C GLN A 84 6.81 2.45 3.65
N ILE A 85 5.58 2.15 4.09
CA ILE A 85 4.74 3.10 4.81
C ILE A 85 5.31 3.43 6.20
N SER A 86 5.82 2.43 6.92
CA SER A 86 6.40 2.63 8.26
C SER A 86 7.67 3.49 8.25
N GLU A 87 8.43 3.44 7.15
CA GLU A 87 9.65 4.22 6.97
C GLU A 87 9.42 5.66 6.51
N LEU A 88 8.20 6.02 6.13
CA LEU A 88 7.90 7.35 5.58
C LEU A 88 8.29 8.47 6.56
N LYS A 89 9.28 9.27 6.17
CA LYS A 89 9.70 10.48 6.88
C LYS A 89 9.38 11.72 6.06
N THR A 90 9.06 12.82 6.74
CA THR A 90 8.85 14.11 6.08
C THR A 90 10.19 14.72 5.72
N LEU A 91 10.45 14.91 4.44
CA LEU A 91 11.64 15.58 3.93
C LEU A 91 11.39 17.08 3.71
N CYS A 92 10.21 17.43 3.21
CA CYS A 92 9.76 18.81 3.05
C CYS A 92 8.41 18.99 3.74
N LYS A 93 8.30 19.92 4.68
CA LYS A 93 7.08 20.18 5.45
C LYS A 93 6.36 21.43 4.90
N ALA A 94 5.07 21.30 4.60
CA ALA A 94 4.22 22.43 4.25
C ALA A 94 3.93 23.29 5.50
N SER A 95 4.06 24.61 5.38
CA SER A 95 3.79 25.56 6.48
C SER A 95 2.50 26.35 6.26
N LYS A 96 2.12 26.58 5.01
CA LYS A 96 0.91 27.29 4.58
C LYS A 96 0.09 26.45 3.58
N PRO A 97 -1.21 26.73 3.42
CA PRO A 97 -2.00 26.15 2.34
C PRO A 97 -1.37 26.47 0.98
N GLY A 98 -1.21 25.44 0.13
CA GLY A 98 -0.56 25.57 -1.18
C GLY A 98 0.92 25.20 -1.21
N ASP A 99 1.60 25.18 -0.06
CA ASP A 99 3.00 24.77 0.01
C ASP A 99 3.19 23.30 -0.41
N SER A 100 4.37 23.00 -0.94
CA SER A 100 4.77 21.63 -1.26
C SER A 100 5.02 20.81 0.01
N LEU A 101 4.67 19.54 -0.05
CA LEU A 101 4.94 18.53 0.97
C LEU A 101 5.61 17.35 0.29
N LEU A 102 6.67 16.81 0.91
CA LEU A 102 7.34 15.59 0.44
C LEU A 102 7.60 14.66 1.63
N LYS A 103 7.13 13.43 1.52
CA LYS A 103 7.43 12.34 2.44
C LYS A 103 8.01 11.17 1.67
N CYS A 104 9.11 10.58 2.14
CA CYS A 104 9.74 9.45 1.46
C CYS A 104 10.16 8.36 2.45
N SER A 105 10.17 7.11 1.98
CA SER A 105 10.81 5.98 2.67
C SER A 105 12.33 6.02 2.47
N SER A 106 13.05 5.08 3.10
CA SER A 106 14.50 5.03 3.03
C SER A 106 14.99 4.95 1.58
N HIS A 107 16.06 5.67 1.27
CA HIS A 107 16.64 5.74 -0.08
C HIS A 107 15.66 6.22 -1.16
N THR A 108 14.61 6.95 -0.79
CA THR A 108 13.59 7.49 -1.72
C THR A 108 12.90 6.44 -2.59
N ARG A 109 12.86 5.17 -2.13
CA ARG A 109 12.22 4.05 -2.85
C ARG A 109 10.73 4.28 -3.09
N PHE A 110 10.06 4.95 -2.15
CA PHE A 110 8.69 5.39 -2.28
C PHE A 110 8.56 6.82 -1.74
N CYS A 111 7.92 7.70 -2.50
CA CYS A 111 7.65 9.07 -2.09
C CYS A 111 6.19 9.46 -2.31
N ARG A 112 5.64 10.21 -1.36
CA ARG A 112 4.33 10.84 -1.44
C ARG A 112 4.51 12.35 -1.38
N ALA A 113 4.05 13.03 -2.43
CA ALA A 113 4.12 14.48 -2.54
C ALA A 113 2.73 15.14 -2.60
N LYS A 114 2.66 16.43 -2.27
CA LYS A 114 1.53 17.33 -2.56
C LYS A 114 2.07 18.66 -3.10
N ASN A 115 1.29 19.30 -3.98
CA ASN A 115 1.62 20.59 -4.61
C ASN A 115 3.03 20.59 -5.20
N LEU A 116 3.34 19.55 -5.99
CA LEU A 116 4.64 19.38 -6.62
C LEU A 116 4.58 19.96 -8.04
N TYR A 117 5.54 20.82 -8.37
CA TYR A 117 5.78 21.26 -9.74
C TYR A 117 6.93 20.44 -10.33
N LEU A 118 6.69 19.81 -11.47
CA LEU A 118 7.69 19.04 -12.21
C LEU A 118 7.91 19.70 -13.57
N ASP A 119 9.07 20.30 -13.78
CA ASP A 119 9.45 20.82 -15.11
C ASP A 119 10.17 19.73 -15.90
N LEU A 120 9.50 19.19 -16.89
CA LEU A 120 10.00 18.12 -17.76
C LEU A 120 10.34 18.62 -19.17
N ARG A 121 10.51 19.93 -19.38
CA ARG A 121 10.82 20.47 -20.72
C ARG A 121 12.24 20.16 -21.16
N ASN A 122 13.18 20.09 -20.21
CA ASN A 122 14.61 19.77 -20.46
C ASN A 122 15.11 18.68 -19.50
N PRO A 123 14.55 17.46 -19.53
CA PRO A 123 14.96 16.41 -18.61
C PRO A 123 16.40 16.00 -18.96
N ARG A 124 17.32 16.09 -17.98
CA ARG A 124 18.66 15.53 -18.15
C ARG A 124 18.54 14.02 -18.28
N ARG A 125 18.86 13.50 -19.46
CA ARG A 125 19.02 12.06 -19.68
C ARG A 125 20.45 11.69 -19.28
N SER A 126 20.69 11.37 -18.01
CA SER A 126 21.97 10.76 -17.64
C SER A 126 21.90 9.26 -17.94
N HIS A 127 22.70 8.82 -18.91
CA HIS A 127 23.16 7.44 -19.04
C HIS A 127 24.66 7.33 -18.70
N GLU A 128 25.22 8.33 -18.03
CA GLU A 128 26.58 8.35 -17.47
C GLU A 128 26.52 8.44 -15.94
#